data_AF-A0A7E6FR39-F1
#
_entry.id   AF-A0A7E6FR39-F1
#
_cell.length_a   1.000
_cell.length_b   1.000
_cell.length_c   1.000
_cell.angle_alpha   90.00
_cell.angle_beta   90.00
_cell.angle_gamma   90.00
#
_symmetry.space_group_name_H-M   'P 1'
#
loop_
_entity.id
_entity.type
_entity.pdbx_description
1 polymer ?
#
loop_
_entity_poly.entity_id
_entity_poly.type
_entity_poly.pdbx_seq_one_letter_code
_entity_poly.pdbx_strand_id
1 'polypeptide(L)'
;MWLLKSVGPKLVPFFKTVALYFVLFQDKNPPSIFCCIFKCLPIVSLMLFVLLHGMSFSIYYRYSRRILIGLIFSCLGDAFLVWKKTYFIHGMVMFAIAQAAYARAFGWRPFNPYAATVLAVFCGVSSSYVTAGMDANSGILFYMVIVYGVLICTMAWRAVARVQFFDDLWTWTKLCSCAGSILFIISDFMIAIDKFRHPVPYAHTLIMSTYYAAQLLISLSVVDSQAEELLVLTQTKYPTQQQEQLQQPTHEHNDSDDNNSSSSSQDNEEKINELNQRTQQQQQQQQ
;
A
#
# COMPACT_ATOMS: atom_id res chain seq x y z
N MET A 1 10.91 -10.21 12.80
CA MET A 1 11.89 -9.41 13.58
C MET A 1 13.05 -8.86 12.73
N TRP A 2 13.56 -9.59 11.73
CA TRP A 2 14.66 -9.12 10.86
C TRP A 2 14.25 -7.97 9.90
N LEU A 3 13.04 -8.02 9.34
CA LEU A 3 12.45 -6.95 8.51
C LEU A 3 12.35 -5.60 9.24
N LEU A 4 11.88 -5.59 10.49
CA LEU A 4 11.83 -4.38 11.33
C LEU A 4 13.22 -3.77 11.56
N LYS A 5 14.27 -4.59 11.66
CA LYS A 5 15.66 -4.13 11.80
C LYS A 5 16.19 -3.44 10.54
N SER A 6 15.78 -3.88 9.35
CA SER A 6 16.20 -3.29 8.06
C SER A 6 15.38 -2.05 7.68
N VAL A 7 14.08 -2.05 8.00
CA VAL A 7 13.14 -0.96 7.69
C VAL A 7 13.27 0.20 8.69
N GLY A 8 13.53 -0.10 9.98
CA GLY A 8 13.55 0.87 11.07
C GLY A 8 14.42 2.11 10.82
N PRO A 9 15.71 1.97 10.43
CA PRO A 9 16.59 3.11 10.17
C PRO A 9 16.05 4.06 9.08
N LYS A 10 15.37 3.51 8.06
CA LYS A 10 14.82 4.29 6.94
C LYS A 10 13.57 5.09 7.34
N LEU A 11 12.88 4.71 8.42
CA LEU A 11 11.71 5.43 8.96
C LEU A 11 12.07 6.49 10.00
N VAL A 12 13.33 6.55 10.46
CA VAL A 12 13.78 7.57 11.43
C VAL A 12 13.47 9.01 10.98
N PRO A 13 13.69 9.41 9.70
CA PRO A 13 13.37 10.76 9.25
C PRO A 13 11.86 11.07 9.32
N PHE A 14 10.99 10.08 9.13
CA PHE A 14 9.54 10.24 9.23
C PHE A 14 9.14 10.56 10.67
N PHE A 15 9.56 9.76 11.63
CA PHE A 15 9.22 10.01 13.04
C PHE A 15 9.79 11.35 13.54
N LYS A 16 11.00 11.72 13.11
CA LYS A 16 11.59 13.02 13.43
C LYS A 16 10.77 14.18 12.88
N THR A 17 10.36 14.11 11.62
CA THR A 17 9.56 15.18 10.98
C THR A 17 8.15 15.27 11.54
N VAL A 18 7.52 14.15 11.90
CA VAL A 18 6.23 14.13 12.61
C VAL A 18 6.35 14.77 13.99
N ALA A 19 7.35 14.39 14.78
CA ALA A 19 7.59 14.98 16.09
C ALA A 19 7.85 16.49 15.98
N LEU A 20 8.68 16.91 15.02
CA LEU A 20 8.98 18.31 14.77
C LEU A 20 7.72 19.10 14.38
N TYR A 21 6.86 18.52 13.53
CA TYR A 21 5.59 19.14 13.16
C TYR A 21 4.68 19.38 14.37
N PHE A 22 4.47 18.37 15.22
CA PHE A 22 3.60 18.51 16.39
C PHE A 22 4.17 19.42 17.49
N VAL A 23 5.50 19.50 17.61
CA VAL A 23 6.17 20.40 18.57
C VAL A 23 6.07 21.85 18.11
N LEU A 24 6.26 22.12 16.82
CA LEU A 24 6.27 23.48 16.28
C LEU A 24 4.86 24.04 15.99
N PHE A 25 3.92 23.19 15.58
CA PHE A 25 2.60 23.61 15.12
C PHE A 25 1.50 23.05 16.01
N GLN A 26 1.01 23.90 16.91
CA GLN A 26 -0.25 23.71 17.64
C GLN A 26 -1.40 24.47 16.97
N ASP A 27 -2.64 24.12 17.32
CA ASP A 27 -3.94 24.51 16.74
C ASP A 27 -4.15 25.99 16.34
N LYS A 28 -3.29 26.92 16.79
CA LYS A 28 -3.51 28.38 16.70
C LYS A 28 -2.63 29.11 15.68
N ASN A 29 -1.75 28.40 14.95
CA ASN A 29 -0.83 29.07 14.03
C ASN A 29 -1.53 29.55 12.74
N PRO A 30 -1.27 30.78 12.28
CA PRO A 30 -1.81 31.27 11.01
C PRO A 30 -1.24 30.46 9.82
N PRO A 31 -1.99 30.36 8.71
CA PRO A 31 -1.51 29.66 7.53
C PRO A 31 -0.26 30.36 6.99
N SER A 32 0.84 29.63 6.91
CA SER A 32 2.15 30.13 6.49
C SER A 32 2.87 29.12 5.62
N ILE A 33 3.81 29.60 4.80
CA ILE A 33 4.66 28.74 3.98
C ILE A 33 5.47 27.78 4.86
N PHE A 34 5.93 28.24 6.02
CA PHE A 34 6.60 27.38 6.99
C PHE A 34 5.70 26.24 7.48
N CYS A 35 4.46 26.53 7.86
CA CYS A 35 3.48 25.50 8.23
C CYS A 35 3.30 24.47 7.10
N CYS A 36 3.20 24.94 5.85
CA CYS A 36 3.13 24.08 4.67
C CYS A 36 4.34 23.15 4.53
N ILE A 37 5.56 23.69 4.63
CA ILE A 37 6.78 22.90 4.54
C ILE A 37 6.79 21.81 5.62
N PHE A 38 6.60 22.19 6.88
CA PHE A 38 6.64 21.23 7.99
C PHE A 38 5.50 20.20 7.95
N LYS A 39 4.34 20.57 7.41
CA LYS A 39 3.23 19.63 7.18
C LYS A 39 3.54 18.61 6.09
N CYS A 40 4.27 19.02 5.05
CA CYS A 40 4.63 18.15 3.93
C CYS A 40 5.84 17.24 4.24
N LEU A 41 6.74 17.65 5.14
CA LEU A 41 7.98 16.93 5.45
C LEU A 41 7.79 15.45 5.83
N PRO A 42 6.81 15.06 6.68
CA PRO A 42 6.54 13.65 6.95
C PRO A 42 6.22 12.84 5.69
N ILE A 43 5.39 13.39 4.79
CA ILE A 43 5.02 12.69 3.55
C ILE A 43 6.21 12.60 2.61
N VAL A 44 7.02 13.65 2.48
CA VAL A 44 8.28 13.62 1.71
C VAL A 44 9.24 12.57 2.25
N SER A 45 9.33 12.41 3.58
CA SER A 45 10.12 11.33 4.18
C SER A 45 9.60 9.95 3.81
N LEU A 46 8.28 9.76 3.71
CA LEU A 46 7.69 8.49 3.26
C LEU A 46 7.93 8.25 1.76
N MET A 47 7.91 9.29 0.92
CA MET A 47 8.30 9.18 -0.49
C MET A 47 9.74 8.68 -0.60
N LEU A 48 10.66 9.29 0.16
CA LEU A 48 12.06 8.86 0.18
C LEU A 48 12.20 7.42 0.69
N PHE A 49 11.44 7.04 1.72
CA PHE A 49 11.39 5.66 2.19
C PHE A 49 10.97 4.68 1.08
N VAL A 50 9.89 4.98 0.36
CA VAL A 50 9.41 4.14 -0.75
C VAL A 50 10.43 4.11 -1.90
N LEU A 51 11.09 5.22 -2.21
CA LEU A 51 12.14 5.28 -3.25
C LEU A 51 13.39 4.47 -2.87
N LEU A 52 13.89 4.61 -1.64
CA LEU A 52 15.05 3.87 -1.13
C LEU A 52 14.79 2.39 -0.90
N HIS A 53 13.52 1.99 -0.92
CA HIS A 53 13.12 0.58 -0.87
C HIS A 53 12.75 0.04 -2.27
N GLY A 54 12.34 0.91 -3.20
CA GLY A 54 11.65 0.54 -4.43
C GLY A 54 12.30 0.96 -5.76
N MET A 55 13.54 1.46 -5.77
CA MET A 55 14.23 1.77 -7.03
C MET A 55 15.17 0.66 -7.48
N SER A 56 14.60 -0.39 -8.09
CA SER A 56 15.16 -0.84 -9.37
C SER A 56 14.17 -0.37 -10.43
N PHE A 57 14.63 0.37 -11.44
CA PHE A 57 13.81 1.05 -12.47
C PHE A 57 13.15 0.07 -13.47
N SER A 58 12.81 -1.15 -13.04
CA SER A 58 12.15 -2.12 -13.90
C SER A 58 10.62 -2.00 -13.84
N ILE A 59 9.96 -2.53 -14.87
CA ILE A 59 8.49 -2.63 -14.98
C ILE A 59 7.84 -3.42 -13.82
N TYR A 60 8.67 -4.07 -13.01
CA TYR A 60 8.35 -4.93 -11.87
C TYR A 60 7.95 -4.20 -10.58
N TYR A 61 7.91 -2.86 -10.56
CA TYR A 61 7.62 -2.04 -9.37
C TYR A 61 6.28 -1.29 -9.48
N ARG A 62 5.26 -1.92 -10.09
CA ARG A 62 3.98 -1.27 -10.37
C ARG A 62 3.24 -0.86 -9.09
N TYR A 63 3.32 -1.67 -8.04
CA TYR A 63 2.72 -1.35 -6.75
C TYR A 63 3.36 -0.11 -6.11
N SER A 64 4.68 -0.14 -5.89
CA SER A 64 5.46 0.93 -5.26
C SER A 64 5.30 2.27 -5.99
N ARG A 65 5.27 2.25 -7.33
CA ARG A 65 5.07 3.48 -8.13
C ARG A 65 3.69 4.09 -7.91
N ARG A 66 2.64 3.28 -7.80
CA ARG A 66 1.27 3.79 -7.54
C ARG A 66 1.15 4.35 -6.13
N ILE A 67 1.78 3.71 -5.14
CA ILE A 67 1.88 4.26 -3.78
C ILE A 67 2.64 5.59 -3.78
N LEU A 68 3.77 5.69 -4.49
CA LEU A 68 4.53 6.93 -4.60
C LEU A 68 3.71 8.06 -5.24
N ILE A 69 2.98 7.76 -6.32
CA ILE A 69 2.06 8.73 -6.95
C ILE A 69 1.02 9.21 -5.92
N GLY A 70 0.42 8.28 -5.16
CA GLY A 70 -0.53 8.65 -4.11
C GLY A 70 0.09 9.53 -3.02
N LEU A 71 1.32 9.27 -2.61
CA LEU A 71 2.05 10.10 -1.64
C LEU A 71 2.31 11.50 -2.19
N ILE A 72 2.74 11.63 -3.44
CA ILE A 72 2.97 12.94 -4.10
C ILE A 72 1.68 13.76 -4.08
N PHE A 73 0.57 13.17 -4.52
CA PHE A 73 -0.71 13.86 -4.53
C PHE A 73 -1.25 14.16 -3.12
N SER A 74 -0.99 13.28 -2.15
CA SER A 74 -1.31 13.55 -0.73
C SER A 74 -0.53 14.74 -0.19
N CYS A 75 0.76 14.85 -0.52
CA CYS A 75 1.61 15.98 -0.15
C CYS A 75 1.14 17.30 -0.79
N LEU A 76 0.71 17.27 -2.06
CA LEU A 76 0.10 18.43 -2.72
C LEU A 76 -1.25 18.81 -2.07
N GLY A 77 -2.04 17.80 -1.69
CA GLY A 77 -3.27 17.98 -0.92
C GLY A 77 -3.02 18.68 0.42
N ASP A 78 -1.99 18.25 1.15
CA ASP A 78 -1.57 18.87 2.41
C ASP A 78 -1.18 20.33 2.24
N ALA A 79 -0.44 20.65 1.18
CA ALA A 79 -0.06 22.01 0.84
C ALA A 79 -1.28 22.90 0.60
N PHE A 80 -2.26 22.43 -0.18
CA PHE A 80 -3.50 23.19 -0.42
C PHE A 80 -4.38 23.31 0.83
N LEU A 81 -4.39 22.31 1.71
CA LEU A 81 -5.16 22.34 2.96
C LEU A 81 -4.61 23.34 3.99
N VAL A 82 -3.35 23.79 3.90
CA VAL A 82 -2.87 24.90 4.75
C VAL A 82 -3.70 26.16 4.50
N TRP A 83 -4.03 26.44 3.25
CA TRP A 83 -4.88 27.57 2.86
C TRP A 83 -6.32 27.12 2.55
N LYS A 84 -6.90 26.30 3.44
CA LYS A 84 -8.27 25.72 3.30
C LYS A 84 -9.41 26.73 3.14
N LYS A 85 -9.20 28.03 3.33
CA LYS A 85 -10.22 29.05 3.02
C LYS A 85 -10.40 29.23 1.51
N THR A 86 -9.31 29.09 0.74
CA THR A 86 -9.28 29.35 -0.71
C THR A 86 -9.13 28.06 -1.51
N TYR A 87 -8.29 27.13 -1.03
CA TYR A 87 -7.85 25.96 -1.80
C TYR A 87 -8.43 24.63 -1.30
N PHE A 88 -9.48 24.63 -0.49
CA PHE A 88 -10.08 23.40 0.03
C PHE A 88 -10.47 22.40 -1.08
N ILE A 89 -11.14 22.88 -2.12
CA ILE A 89 -11.55 22.05 -3.26
C ILE A 89 -10.32 21.48 -4.00
N HIS A 90 -9.28 22.29 -4.20
CA HIS A 90 -8.04 21.85 -4.83
C HIS A 90 -7.36 20.76 -3.99
N GLY A 91 -7.31 20.93 -2.66
CA GLY A 91 -6.82 19.92 -1.73
C GLY A 91 -7.60 18.62 -1.83
N MET A 92 -8.94 18.68 -1.80
CA MET A 92 -9.80 17.50 -1.96
C MET A 92 -9.56 16.77 -3.29
N VAL A 93 -9.39 17.51 -4.40
CA VAL A 93 -9.09 16.90 -5.70
C VAL A 93 -7.73 16.20 -5.68
N MET A 94 -6.70 16.80 -5.09
CA MET A 94 -5.39 16.15 -4.97
C MET A 94 -5.48 14.88 -4.11
N PHE A 95 -6.18 14.93 -2.98
CA PHE A 95 -6.41 13.72 -2.18
C PHE A 95 -7.26 12.68 -2.94
N ALA A 96 -8.26 13.07 -3.71
CA ALA A 96 -9.05 12.16 -4.53
C ALA A 96 -8.17 11.39 -5.54
N ILE A 97 -7.23 12.08 -6.18
CA ILE A 97 -6.24 11.45 -7.07
C ILE A 97 -5.35 10.49 -6.27
N ALA A 98 -4.95 10.86 -5.05
CA ALA A 98 -4.19 9.97 -4.17
C ALA A 98 -4.98 8.69 -3.83
N GLN A 99 -6.26 8.81 -3.44
CA GLN A 99 -7.12 7.66 -3.17
C GLN A 99 -7.26 6.75 -4.40
N ALA A 100 -7.44 7.33 -5.59
CA ALA A 100 -7.52 6.56 -6.82
C ALA A 100 -6.20 5.82 -7.13
N ALA A 101 -5.05 6.47 -6.89
CA ALA A 101 -3.74 5.85 -7.05
C ALA A 101 -3.54 4.68 -6.07
N TYR A 102 -3.91 4.86 -4.79
CA TYR A 102 -3.86 3.80 -3.77
C TYR A 102 -4.82 2.66 -4.08
N ALA A 103 -6.08 2.94 -4.43
CA ALA A 103 -7.05 1.92 -4.83
C ALA A 103 -6.53 1.10 -6.02
N ARG A 104 -5.91 1.77 -7.00
CA ARG A 104 -5.29 1.10 -8.14
C ARG A 104 -4.04 0.32 -7.74
N ALA A 105 -3.27 0.76 -6.76
CA ALA A 105 -2.15 -0.01 -6.19
C ALA A 105 -2.65 -1.32 -5.56
N PHE A 106 -3.72 -1.23 -4.77
CA PHE A 106 -4.33 -2.37 -4.07
C PHE A 106 -4.98 -3.39 -5.02
N GLY A 107 -5.25 -2.99 -6.27
CA GLY A 107 -5.70 -3.87 -7.33
C GLY A 107 -7.19 -4.21 -7.22
N TRP A 108 -7.74 -4.85 -8.27
CA TRP A 108 -9.18 -5.15 -8.40
C TRP A 108 -9.53 -6.61 -8.13
N ARG A 109 -8.53 -7.45 -7.84
CA ARG A 109 -8.70 -8.85 -7.45
C ARG A 109 -7.99 -9.11 -6.11
N PRO A 110 -8.55 -9.96 -5.23
CA PRO A 110 -9.87 -10.60 -5.33
C PRO A 110 -11.03 -9.60 -5.13
N PHE A 111 -12.24 -10.00 -5.51
CA PHE A 111 -13.45 -9.18 -5.31
C PHE A 111 -14.16 -9.66 -4.04
N ASN A 112 -14.25 -8.80 -3.03
CA ASN A 112 -14.90 -9.12 -1.76
C ASN A 112 -16.22 -8.31 -1.64
N PRO A 113 -17.38 -8.88 -2.01
CA PRO A 113 -18.66 -8.17 -2.01
C PRO A 113 -19.15 -7.81 -0.60
N TYR A 114 -18.78 -8.60 0.41
CA TYR A 114 -19.13 -8.32 1.81
C TYR A 114 -18.46 -7.04 2.28
N ALA A 115 -17.14 -6.93 2.11
CA ALA A 115 -16.40 -5.71 2.43
C ALA A 115 -16.90 -4.50 1.63
N ALA A 116 -17.27 -4.72 0.36
CA ALA A 116 -17.85 -3.67 -0.49
C ALA A 116 -19.15 -3.13 0.11
N THR A 117 -20.04 -4.04 0.54
CA THR A 117 -21.35 -3.70 1.09
C THR A 117 -21.21 -2.96 2.41
N VAL A 118 -20.35 -3.46 3.32
CA VAL A 118 -20.09 -2.80 4.62
C VAL A 118 -19.58 -1.37 4.41
N LEU A 119 -18.60 -1.18 3.52
CA LEU A 119 -18.07 0.16 3.28
C LEU A 119 -19.01 1.04 2.46
N ALA A 120 -19.85 0.48 1.58
CA ALA A 120 -20.89 1.24 0.89
C ALA A 120 -21.96 1.76 1.85
N VAL A 121 -22.41 0.92 2.79
CA VAL A 121 -23.35 1.34 3.86
C VAL A 121 -22.70 2.41 4.72
N PHE A 122 -21.46 2.19 5.17
CA PHE A 122 -20.71 3.20 5.92
C PHE A 122 -20.58 4.52 5.14
N CYS A 123 -20.24 4.46 3.84
CA CYS A 123 -20.15 5.63 2.97
C CYS A 123 -21.48 6.37 2.88
N GLY A 124 -22.60 5.66 2.70
CA GLY A 124 -23.93 6.26 2.63
C GLY A 124 -24.32 6.95 3.94
N VAL A 125 -24.15 6.27 5.08
CA VAL A 125 -24.45 6.83 6.41
C VAL A 125 -23.57 8.04 6.71
N SER A 126 -22.25 7.91 6.56
CA SER A 126 -21.30 9.01 6.83
C SER A 126 -21.52 10.21 5.90
N SER A 127 -21.73 9.98 4.60
CA SER A 127 -22.02 11.06 3.64
C SER A 127 -23.35 11.74 3.95
N SER A 128 -24.40 10.98 4.26
CA SER A 128 -25.69 11.56 4.65
C SER A 128 -25.57 12.43 5.92
N TYR A 129 -24.82 11.96 6.91
CA TYR A 129 -24.57 12.71 8.16
C TYR A 129 -23.81 14.02 7.92
N VAL A 130 -22.75 13.99 7.10
CA VAL A 130 -21.95 15.18 6.77
C VAL A 130 -22.77 16.18 5.95
N THR A 131 -23.41 15.70 4.88
CA THR A 131 -24.18 16.54 3.95
C THR A 131 -25.41 17.18 4.61
N ALA A 132 -26.00 16.55 5.63
CA ALA A 132 -27.09 17.14 6.42
C ALA A 132 -26.68 18.42 7.18
N GLY A 133 -25.38 18.73 7.31
CA GLY A 133 -24.89 20.00 7.88
C GLY A 133 -24.46 21.04 6.86
N MET A 134 -24.52 20.70 5.57
CA MET A 134 -24.13 21.62 4.51
C MET A 134 -25.31 22.51 4.12
N ASP A 135 -25.03 23.79 3.84
CA ASP A 135 -26.03 24.71 3.34
C ASP A 135 -26.58 24.24 1.99
N ALA A 136 -27.87 24.45 1.74
CA ALA A 136 -28.54 24.08 0.49
C ALA A 136 -27.87 24.69 -0.76
N ASN A 137 -27.20 25.84 -0.62
CA ASN A 137 -26.48 26.53 -1.70
C ASN A 137 -25.02 26.08 -1.88
N SER A 138 -24.58 25.00 -1.21
CA SER A 138 -23.20 24.50 -1.33
C SER A 138 -22.85 24.01 -2.75
N GLY A 139 -23.85 23.80 -3.61
CA GLY A 139 -23.69 23.58 -5.05
C GLY A 139 -22.66 22.49 -5.38
N ILE A 140 -21.55 22.89 -6.00
CA ILE A 140 -20.47 21.99 -6.41
C ILE A 140 -19.81 21.25 -5.24
N LEU A 141 -19.72 21.89 -4.06
CA LEU A 141 -19.03 21.33 -2.91
C LEU A 141 -19.76 20.10 -2.35
N PHE A 142 -21.09 20.11 -2.41
CA PHE A 142 -21.93 18.98 -1.99
C PHE A 142 -21.61 17.72 -2.79
N TYR A 143 -21.60 17.84 -4.13
CA TYR A 143 -21.28 16.71 -5.01
C TYR A 143 -19.83 16.25 -4.83
N MET A 144 -18.89 17.18 -4.64
CA MET A 144 -17.49 16.84 -4.41
C MET A 144 -17.28 16.02 -3.13
N VAL A 145 -17.99 16.34 -2.04
CA VAL A 145 -17.92 15.57 -0.79
C VAL A 145 -18.43 14.13 -0.98
N ILE A 146 -19.54 13.94 -1.70
CA ILE A 146 -20.09 12.60 -1.97
C ILE A 146 -19.13 11.79 -2.85
N VAL A 147 -18.66 12.36 -3.96
CA VAL A 147 -17.71 11.70 -4.87
C VAL A 147 -16.42 11.34 -4.14
N TYR A 148 -15.92 12.25 -3.30
CA TYR A 148 -14.75 12.00 -2.47
C TYR A 148 -14.97 10.85 -1.48
N GLY A 149 -16.12 10.83 -0.79
CA GLY A 149 -16.52 9.76 0.14
C GLY A 149 -16.54 8.38 -0.54
N VAL A 150 -17.09 8.31 -1.75
CA VAL A 150 -17.09 7.07 -2.55
C VAL A 150 -15.67 6.64 -2.92
N LEU A 151 -14.81 7.57 -3.31
CA LEU A 151 -13.42 7.27 -3.69
C LEU A 151 -12.60 6.73 -2.51
N ILE A 152 -12.67 7.38 -1.34
CA ILE A 152 -11.93 6.92 -0.15
C ILE A 152 -12.45 5.58 0.36
N CYS A 153 -13.78 5.37 0.35
CA CYS A 153 -14.36 4.07 0.72
C CYS A 153 -14.02 2.98 -0.30
N THR A 154 -13.92 3.33 -1.60
CA THR A 154 -13.44 2.40 -2.62
C THR A 154 -11.99 2.01 -2.37
N MET A 155 -11.11 2.96 -2.05
CA MET A 155 -9.73 2.67 -1.67
C MET A 155 -9.67 1.70 -0.48
N ALA A 156 -10.39 2.00 0.59
CA ALA A 156 -10.42 1.14 1.77
C ALA A 156 -11.01 -0.24 1.48
N TRP A 157 -12.05 -0.33 0.64
CA TRP A 157 -12.61 -1.61 0.23
C TRP A 157 -11.56 -2.44 -0.50
N ARG A 158 -10.81 -1.85 -1.43
CA ARG A 158 -9.72 -2.56 -2.11
C ARG A 158 -8.60 -2.98 -1.15
N ALA A 159 -8.31 -2.16 -0.13
CA ALA A 159 -7.35 -2.48 0.91
C ALA A 159 -7.80 -3.60 1.86
N VAL A 160 -9.10 -3.73 2.11
CA VAL A 160 -9.68 -4.83 2.90
C VAL A 160 -9.80 -6.10 2.06
N ALA A 161 -10.28 -5.99 0.81
CA ALA A 161 -10.54 -7.12 -0.07
C ALA A 161 -9.28 -7.94 -0.37
N ARG A 162 -8.11 -7.29 -0.42
CA ARG A 162 -6.81 -7.96 -0.60
C ARG A 162 -6.32 -8.73 0.64
N VAL A 163 -6.86 -8.47 1.84
CA VAL A 163 -6.54 -9.22 3.04
C VAL A 163 -7.44 -10.45 3.07
N GLN A 164 -6.95 -11.55 2.53
CA GLN A 164 -7.61 -12.85 2.66
C GLN A 164 -7.18 -13.45 4.00
N PHE A 165 -7.98 -13.22 5.04
CA PHE A 165 -7.71 -13.70 6.41
C PHE A 165 -7.74 -15.23 6.54
N PHE A 166 -8.31 -15.93 5.56
CA PHE A 166 -8.56 -17.38 5.60
C PHE A 166 -7.69 -18.18 4.61
N ASP A 167 -6.78 -17.53 3.89
CA ASP A 167 -5.79 -18.19 3.03
C ASP A 167 -4.40 -18.07 3.69
N ASP A 168 -3.51 -19.05 3.49
CA ASP A 168 -2.15 -19.12 4.07
C ASP A 168 -1.19 -17.95 3.67
N LEU A 169 -1.68 -16.98 2.89
CA LEU A 169 -0.94 -15.83 2.37
C LEU A 169 -1.24 -14.51 3.13
N TRP A 170 -1.41 -14.60 4.45
CA TRP A 170 -1.52 -13.42 5.30
C TRP A 170 -0.15 -12.76 5.49
N THR A 171 0.08 -11.65 4.78
CA THR A 171 1.30 -10.86 4.88
C THR A 171 1.05 -9.61 5.73
N TRP A 172 1.95 -9.31 6.68
CA TRP A 172 1.89 -8.11 7.52
C TRP A 172 1.67 -6.81 6.72
N THR A 173 2.22 -6.73 5.51
CA THR A 173 2.06 -5.59 4.60
C THR A 173 0.64 -5.39 4.09
N LYS A 174 -0.11 -6.46 3.83
CA LYS A 174 -1.53 -6.39 3.45
C LYS A 174 -2.34 -5.82 4.61
N LEU A 175 -2.06 -6.25 5.85
CA LEU A 175 -2.68 -5.69 7.05
C LEU A 175 -2.35 -4.20 7.22
N CYS A 176 -1.10 -3.79 7.01
CA CYS A 176 -0.72 -2.38 7.04
C CYS A 176 -1.57 -1.55 6.05
N SER A 177 -1.78 -2.02 4.82
CA SER A 177 -2.63 -1.28 3.87
C SER A 177 -4.09 -1.17 4.32
N CYS A 178 -4.64 -2.22 4.93
CA CYS A 178 -6.00 -2.22 5.47
C CYS A 178 -6.12 -1.23 6.65
N ALA A 179 -5.28 -1.39 7.67
CA ALA A 179 -5.26 -0.50 8.82
C ALA A 179 -4.98 0.96 8.41
N GLY A 180 -4.06 1.17 7.47
CA GLY A 180 -3.78 2.50 6.92
C GLY A 180 -4.98 3.12 6.21
N SER A 181 -5.69 2.36 5.38
CA SER A 181 -6.88 2.86 4.69
C SER A 181 -8.03 3.22 5.64
N ILE A 182 -8.21 2.48 6.73
CA ILE A 182 -9.21 2.75 7.76
C ILE A 182 -8.84 4.02 8.53
N LEU A 183 -7.57 4.18 8.92
CA LEU A 183 -7.10 5.41 9.56
C LEU A 183 -7.24 6.63 8.64
N PHE A 184 -7.08 6.46 7.33
CA PHE A 184 -7.32 7.52 6.36
C PHE A 184 -8.79 7.95 6.37
N ILE A 185 -9.73 6.99 6.32
CA ILE A 185 -11.17 7.27 6.43
C ILE A 185 -11.47 8.03 7.72
N ILE A 186 -10.90 7.60 8.85
CA ILE A 186 -11.11 8.26 10.14
C ILE A 186 -10.62 9.70 10.08
N SER A 187 -9.40 9.93 9.58
CA SER A 187 -8.83 11.28 9.47
C SER A 187 -9.72 12.21 8.62
N ASP A 188 -10.15 11.75 7.46
CA ASP A 188 -10.94 12.58 6.53
C ASP A 188 -12.37 12.78 7.02
N PHE A 189 -12.95 11.78 7.68
CA PHE A 189 -14.25 11.93 8.32
C PHE A 189 -14.20 12.97 9.43
N MET A 190 -13.10 13.03 10.20
CA MET A 190 -12.89 14.09 11.19
C MET A 190 -12.74 15.48 10.54
N ILE A 191 -12.05 15.59 9.39
CA ILE A 191 -12.02 16.84 8.60
C ILE A 191 -13.44 17.26 8.19
N ALA A 192 -14.25 16.31 7.70
CA ALA A 192 -15.60 16.57 7.24
C ALA A 192 -16.52 17.03 8.39
N ILE A 193 -16.44 16.39 9.56
CA ILE A 193 -17.21 16.80 10.75
C ILE A 193 -16.79 18.19 11.22
N ASP A 194 -15.49 18.44 11.38
CA ASP A 194 -14.96 19.73 11.83
C ASP A 194 -15.35 20.88 10.89
N LYS A 195 -15.45 20.59 9.59
CA LYS A 195 -15.78 21.57 8.55
C LYS A 195 -17.29 21.83 8.41
N PHE A 196 -18.12 20.80 8.47
CA PHE A 196 -19.53 20.88 8.02
C PHE A 196 -20.56 20.63 9.13
N ARG A 197 -20.16 20.18 10.32
CA ARG A 197 -21.11 19.84 11.40
C ARG A 197 -20.85 20.67 12.65
N HIS A 198 -19.75 20.41 13.33
CA HIS A 198 -19.39 21.10 14.55
C HIS A 198 -17.87 21.05 14.75
N PRO A 199 -17.28 22.06 15.38
CA PRO A 199 -15.85 22.04 15.68
C PRO A 199 -15.53 20.81 16.54
N VAL A 200 -14.48 20.08 16.15
CA VAL A 200 -14.03 18.91 16.90
C VAL A 200 -12.94 19.36 17.90
N PRO A 201 -13.05 19.01 19.20
CA PRO A 201 -12.00 19.35 20.16
C PRO A 201 -10.69 18.65 19.75
N TYR A 202 -9.60 19.41 19.71
CA TYR A 202 -8.28 18.93 19.26
C TYR A 202 -8.29 18.33 17.83
N ALA A 203 -9.16 18.84 16.95
CA ALA A 203 -9.33 18.38 15.58
C ALA A 203 -7.98 18.22 14.86
N HIS A 204 -7.12 19.24 14.94
CA HIS A 204 -5.82 19.21 14.26
C HIS A 204 -4.98 18.01 14.67
N THR A 205 -4.85 17.77 15.97
CA THR A 205 -4.00 16.70 16.49
C THR A 205 -4.54 15.33 16.11
N LEU A 206 -5.85 15.12 16.24
CA LEU A 206 -6.49 13.85 15.91
C LEU A 206 -6.47 13.57 14.41
N ILE A 207 -6.76 14.58 13.58
CA ILE A 207 -6.71 14.48 12.11
C ILE A 207 -5.28 14.16 11.66
N MET A 208 -4.28 14.93 12.11
CA MET A 208 -2.91 14.76 11.63
C MET A 208 -2.26 13.47 12.16
N SER A 209 -2.58 13.03 13.38
CA SER A 209 -2.04 11.78 13.94
C SER A 209 -2.58 10.57 13.20
N THR A 210 -3.91 10.51 12.97
CA THR A 210 -4.54 9.43 12.20
C THR A 210 -4.08 9.45 10.74
N TYR A 211 -3.93 10.63 10.14
CA TYR A 211 -3.43 10.81 8.77
C TYR A 211 -1.99 10.32 8.59
N TYR A 212 -1.05 10.77 9.43
CA TYR A 212 0.34 10.35 9.31
C TYR A 212 0.52 8.86 9.61
N ALA A 213 -0.26 8.31 10.56
CA ALA A 213 -0.30 6.88 10.79
C ALA A 213 -0.86 6.12 9.57
N ALA A 214 -1.91 6.64 8.92
CA ALA A 214 -2.46 6.09 7.69
C ALA A 214 -1.41 6.01 6.58
N GLN A 215 -0.74 7.14 6.31
CA GLN A 215 0.28 7.24 5.26
C GLN A 215 1.50 6.36 5.55
N LEU A 216 1.92 6.27 6.82
CA LEU A 216 2.99 5.37 7.25
C LEU A 216 2.63 3.91 6.93
N LEU A 217 1.44 3.47 7.35
CA LEU A 217 0.99 2.09 7.14
C LEU A 217 0.79 1.76 5.65
N ILE A 218 0.25 2.68 4.86
CA ILE A 218 0.16 2.53 3.40
C ILE A 218 1.56 2.44 2.79
N SER A 219 2.53 3.22 3.25
CA SER A 219 3.91 3.17 2.75
C SER A 219 4.62 1.86 3.14
N LEU A 220 4.44 1.39 4.38
CA LEU A 220 4.96 0.10 4.85
C LEU A 220 4.43 -1.08 4.07
N SER A 221 3.23 -0.98 3.50
CA SER A 221 2.65 -2.04 2.67
C SER A 221 3.47 -2.37 1.41
N VAL A 222 4.45 -1.53 1.05
CA VAL A 222 5.33 -1.74 -0.10
C VAL A 222 6.41 -2.82 0.16
N VAL A 223 6.83 -3.02 1.41
CA VAL A 223 8.06 -3.77 1.76
C VAL A 223 8.09 -5.21 1.21
N ASP A 224 7.06 -6.02 1.47
CA ASP A 224 7.00 -7.43 1.05
C ASP A 224 6.34 -7.63 -0.33
N SER A 225 5.61 -6.63 -0.83
CA SER A 225 4.94 -6.71 -2.15
C SER A 225 5.91 -6.93 -3.32
N GLN A 226 7.18 -6.58 -3.10
CA GLN A 226 8.26 -6.64 -4.07
C GLN A 226 8.79 -8.06 -4.26
N ALA A 227 8.93 -8.81 -3.16
CA ALA A 227 9.37 -10.19 -3.19
C ALA A 227 8.32 -11.08 -3.86
N GLU A 228 7.04 -10.86 -3.55
CA GLU A 228 5.93 -11.57 -4.20
C GLU A 228 5.90 -11.29 -5.72
N GLU A 229 6.03 -10.03 -6.16
CA GLU A 229 5.99 -9.68 -7.60
C GLU A 229 7.19 -10.27 -8.36
N LEU A 230 8.40 -10.27 -7.77
CA LEU A 230 9.58 -10.89 -8.37
C LEU A 230 9.46 -12.42 -8.48
N LEU A 231 8.93 -13.10 -7.46
CA LEU A 231 8.73 -14.55 -7.47
C LEU A 231 7.70 -14.99 -8.51
N VAL A 232 6.58 -14.27 -8.63
CA VAL A 232 5.57 -14.56 -9.66
C VAL A 232 6.16 -14.40 -11.07
N LEU A 233 7.04 -13.42 -11.25
CA LEU A 233 7.67 -13.15 -12.54
C LEU A 233 8.77 -14.14 -12.89
N THR A 234 9.57 -14.60 -11.91
CA THR A 234 10.53 -15.67 -12.16
C THR A 234 9.81 -16.98 -12.50
N GLN A 235 8.70 -17.29 -11.83
CA GLN A 235 7.85 -18.44 -12.13
C GLN A 235 7.19 -18.37 -13.52
N THR A 236 6.74 -17.18 -13.96
CA THR A 236 6.12 -17.02 -15.28
C THR A 236 7.12 -16.92 -16.43
N LYS A 237 8.35 -16.46 -16.17
CA LYS A 237 9.42 -16.34 -17.19
C LYS A 237 10.20 -17.65 -17.40
N TYR A 238 10.22 -18.55 -16.41
CA TYR A 238 10.82 -19.89 -16.51
C TYR A 238 9.80 -20.96 -16.10
N PRO A 239 8.81 -21.29 -16.96
CA PRO A 239 7.67 -22.13 -16.58
C PRO A 239 8.02 -23.60 -16.32
N THR A 240 9.21 -24.08 -16.70
CA THR A 240 9.45 -25.51 -16.85
C THR A 240 10.86 -25.87 -16.40
N GLN A 241 11.05 -26.21 -15.11
CA GLN A 241 12.08 -27.16 -14.62
C GLN A 241 11.76 -27.67 -13.20
N GLN A 242 10.98 -26.94 -12.38
CA GLN A 242 10.67 -27.36 -11.00
C GLN A 242 9.41 -28.20 -10.80
N GLN A 243 8.46 -28.19 -11.75
CA GLN A 243 7.22 -28.99 -11.62
C GLN A 243 7.41 -30.47 -12.00
N GLU A 244 8.36 -30.82 -12.87
CA GLU A 244 8.58 -32.23 -13.25
C GLU A 244 9.34 -33.04 -12.18
N GLN A 245 10.14 -32.41 -11.31
CA GLN A 245 10.88 -33.14 -10.27
C GLN A 245 10.07 -33.44 -9.00
N LEU A 246 8.91 -32.81 -8.80
CA LEU A 246 8.05 -33.00 -7.62
C LEU A 246 6.80 -33.85 -7.91
N GLN A 247 6.60 -34.29 -9.15
CA GLN A 247 5.33 -34.84 -9.62
C GLN A 247 5.45 -36.11 -10.46
N GLN A 248 6.54 -36.88 -10.36
CA GLN A 248 6.52 -38.29 -10.74
C GLN A 248 5.98 -39.12 -9.57
N PRO A 249 4.70 -39.56 -9.60
CA PRO A 249 4.31 -40.74 -8.86
C PRO A 249 5.03 -41.93 -9.51
N THR A 250 5.68 -42.74 -8.69
CA THR A 250 6.20 -44.06 -9.05
C THR A 250 5.01 -44.92 -9.51
N HIS A 251 4.65 -44.83 -10.79
CA HIS A 251 3.77 -45.80 -11.41
C HIS A 251 4.63 -47.00 -11.77
N GLU A 252 4.67 -47.96 -10.85
CA GLU A 252 4.96 -49.36 -11.18
C GLU A 252 3.99 -49.80 -12.28
N HIS A 253 4.52 -50.07 -13.46
CA HIS A 253 3.88 -50.94 -14.43
C HIS A 253 4.73 -52.21 -14.51
N ASN A 254 4.15 -53.29 -14.00
CA ASN A 254 4.61 -54.65 -14.23
C ASN A 254 4.67 -54.90 -15.74
N ASP A 255 5.86 -55.18 -16.26
CA ASP A 255 6.08 -56.30 -17.17
C ASP A 255 7.56 -56.70 -17.13
N SER A 256 7.77 -57.91 -16.61
CA SER A 256 8.77 -58.93 -16.94
C SER A 256 10.16 -58.52 -17.46
N ASP A 257 11.17 -58.99 -16.73
CA ASP A 257 12.49 -59.48 -17.18
C ASP A 257 13.73 -58.77 -16.58
N ASP A 258 14.30 -59.49 -15.59
CA ASP A 258 15.70 -59.68 -15.20
C ASP A 258 16.78 -58.61 -15.46
N ASN A 259 17.48 -58.32 -14.35
CA ASN A 259 18.89 -57.92 -14.22
C ASN A 259 19.32 -56.54 -14.77
N ASN A 260 19.57 -55.58 -13.87
CA ASN A 260 20.87 -54.88 -13.68
C ASN A 260 20.69 -53.55 -12.92
N SER A 261 20.68 -53.57 -11.58
CA SER A 261 20.32 -52.44 -10.71
C SER A 261 21.53 -51.76 -10.02
N SER A 262 22.64 -51.54 -10.72
CA SER A 262 23.82 -50.87 -10.14
C SER A 262 24.42 -49.74 -10.99
N SER A 263 23.97 -49.53 -12.23
CA SER A 263 24.54 -48.50 -13.12
C SER A 263 23.70 -47.21 -13.26
N SER A 264 22.42 -47.19 -12.87
CA SER A 264 21.54 -46.04 -13.07
C SER A 264 21.64 -44.95 -12.00
N SER A 265 22.09 -45.31 -10.79
CA SER A 265 22.23 -44.35 -9.69
C SER A 265 23.46 -43.45 -9.85
N GLN A 266 24.57 -44.00 -10.38
CA GLN A 266 25.80 -43.22 -10.63
C GLN A 266 25.62 -42.23 -11.79
N ASP A 267 24.91 -42.64 -12.85
CA ASP A 267 24.61 -41.79 -14.02
C ASP A 267 23.73 -40.57 -13.66
N ASN A 268 22.88 -40.72 -12.64
CA ASN A 268 22.01 -39.64 -12.17
C ASN A 268 22.75 -38.66 -11.23
N GLU A 269 23.63 -39.15 -10.35
CA GLU A 269 24.48 -38.29 -9.53
C GLU A 269 25.47 -37.47 -10.39
N GLU A 270 26.02 -38.07 -11.44
CA GLU A 270 26.96 -37.40 -12.34
C GLU A 270 26.27 -36.28 -13.13
N LYS A 271 25.05 -36.52 -13.63
CA LYS A 271 24.23 -35.49 -14.29
C LYS A 271 23.83 -34.34 -13.35
N ILE A 272 23.52 -34.63 -12.09
CA ILE A 272 23.18 -33.60 -11.09
C ILE A 272 24.40 -32.72 -10.78
N ASN A 273 25.60 -33.33 -10.68
CA ASN A 273 26.83 -32.59 -10.44
C ASN A 273 27.24 -31.72 -11.65
N GLU A 274 27.07 -32.22 -12.88
CA GLU A 274 27.28 -31.39 -14.08
C GLU A 274 26.31 -30.21 -14.17
N LEU A 275 25.04 -30.41 -13.80
CA LEU A 275 24.04 -29.35 -13.80
C LEU A 275 24.40 -28.24 -12.80
N ASN A 276 24.80 -28.63 -11.59
CA ASN A 276 25.20 -27.71 -10.53
C ASN A 276 26.45 -26.89 -10.91
N GLN A 277 27.43 -27.51 -11.59
CA GLN A 277 28.60 -26.79 -12.09
C GLN A 277 28.25 -25.77 -13.18
N ARG A 278 27.34 -26.12 -14.11
CA ARG A 278 26.90 -25.19 -15.16
C ARG A 278 26.12 -24.01 -14.57
N THR A 279 25.30 -24.24 -13.56
CA THR A 279 24.57 -23.17 -12.87
C THR A 279 25.50 -22.22 -12.12
N GLN A 280 26.55 -22.73 -11.46
CA GLN A 280 27.55 -21.88 -10.80
C GLN A 280 28.37 -21.05 -11.79
N GLN A 281 28.76 -21.62 -12.93
CA GLN A 281 29.47 -20.86 -13.99
C GLN A 281 28.62 -19.75 -14.59
N GLN A 282 27.31 -19.98 -14.78
CA GLN A 282 26.39 -18.95 -15.27
C GLN A 282 26.18 -17.80 -14.28
N GLN A 283 26.23 -18.08 -12.97
CA GLN A 283 26.13 -17.05 -11.93
C GLN A 283 27.39 -16.19 -11.84
N GLN A 284 28.58 -16.75 -12.12
CA GLN A 284 29.84 -16.00 -12.14
C GLN A 284 29.98 -15.09 -13.37
N GLN A 285 29.34 -15.41 -14.49
CA GLN A 285 29.34 -14.56 -15.69
C GLN A 285 28.36 -13.37 -15.62
N GLN A 286 27.51 -13.31 -14.59
CA GLN A 286 26.50 -12.26 -14.40
C GLN A 286 26.86 -11.24 -13.29
N GLN A 287 28.05 -11.36 -12.69
CA GLN A 287 28.64 -10.36 -11.77
C GLN A 287 29.77 -9.59 -12.47
#